data_AF-A0A0R1E8N2-F1
#
_entry.id   AF-A0A0R1E8N2-F1
#
_cell.length_a   1.000
_cell.length_b   1.000
_cell.length_c   1.000
_cell.angle_alpha   90.00
_cell.angle_beta   90.00
_cell.angle_gamma   90.00
#
_symmetry.space_group_name_H-M   'P 1'
#
loop_
_entity.id
_entity.type
_entity.pdbx_description
1 polymer ?
#
loop_
_entity_poly.entity_id
_entity_poly.type
_entity_poly.pdbx_seq_one_letter_code
_entity_poly.pdbx_strand_id
1 'polypeptide(L)'
;MERVVRGILSAFDSFPNNQVTKDELPRILKICGLPFYWRMPVMVFCQSASSGLVERQRFVEFWKQMNVYCHEAASRFVYILSRGQRFRSYIVPEDLVPMVQDVVDTHPGLAFLKEATEFHSRYVHTVIARIFYSINR
;
A
#
# COMPACT_ATOMS: atom_id res chain seq x y z
N MET A 1 8.13 18.64 4.49
CA MET A 1 7.67 18.07 3.21
C MET A 1 8.80 17.97 2.18
N GLU A 2 9.49 19.07 1.85
CA GLU A 2 10.54 19.10 0.81
C GLU A 2 11.72 18.15 1.05
N ARG A 3 12.15 17.97 2.31
CA ARG A 3 13.23 17.01 2.65
C ARG A 3 12.86 15.58 2.28
N VAL A 4 11.63 15.16 2.56
CA VAL A 4 11.15 13.81 2.23
C VAL A 4 11.05 13.64 0.72
N VAL A 5 10.55 14.64 0.00
CA VAL A 5 10.49 14.60 -1.48
C VAL A 5 11.88 14.45 -2.10
N ARG A 6 12.89 15.18 -1.60
CA ARG A 6 14.29 15.00 -2.05
C ARG A 6 14.81 13.59 -1.77
N GLY A 7 14.50 13.04 -0.59
CA GLY A 7 14.86 11.66 -0.24
C GLY A 7 14.21 10.63 -1.16
N ILE A 8 12.93 10.82 -1.50
CA ILE A 8 12.20 9.96 -2.45
C ILE A 8 12.89 10.02 -3.81
N LEU A 9 13.13 11.22 -4.36
CA LEU A 9 13.76 11.39 -5.67
C LEU A 9 15.12 10.69 -5.73
N SER A 10 15.99 10.97 -4.76
CA SER A 10 17.32 10.34 -4.68
C SER A 10 17.26 8.82 -4.55
N ALA A 11 16.25 8.28 -3.86
CA ALA A 11 16.10 6.83 -3.76
C ALA A 11 15.66 6.20 -5.09
N PHE A 12 14.73 6.82 -5.81
CA PHE A 12 14.32 6.34 -7.13
C PHE A 12 15.46 6.39 -8.16
N ASP A 13 16.34 7.39 -8.08
CA ASP A 13 17.51 7.53 -8.96
C ASP A 13 18.49 6.34 -8.86
N SER A 14 18.41 5.56 -7.77
CA SER A 14 19.22 4.34 -7.59
C SER A 14 18.64 3.09 -8.27
N PHE A 15 17.42 3.17 -8.82
CA PHE A 15 16.76 2.04 -9.48
C PHE A 15 16.73 2.21 -11.01
N PRO A 16 16.74 1.10 -11.78
CA PRO A 16 16.63 1.16 -13.24
C PRO A 16 15.39 1.94 -13.68
N ASN A 17 15.55 2.82 -14.66
CA ASN A 17 14.48 3.64 -15.23
C ASN A 17 13.69 4.49 -14.21
N ASN A 18 14.21 4.71 -13.00
CA ASN A 18 13.49 5.36 -11.90
C ASN A 18 12.16 4.65 -11.57
N GLN A 19 12.16 3.32 -11.64
CA GLN A 19 11.01 2.46 -11.37
C GLN A 19 11.34 1.48 -10.25
N VAL A 20 10.33 1.12 -9.45
CA VAL A 20 10.47 0.11 -8.39
C VAL A 20 9.42 -0.98 -8.52
N THR A 21 9.82 -2.20 -8.19
CA THR A 21 8.94 -3.35 -8.01
C THR A 21 8.23 -3.31 -6.66
N LYS A 22 7.26 -4.21 -6.45
CA LYS A 22 6.59 -4.42 -5.16
C LYS A 22 7.58 -4.67 -4.01
N ASP A 23 8.65 -5.44 -4.26
CA ASP A 23 9.60 -5.84 -3.23
C ASP A 23 10.63 -4.75 -2.91
N GLU A 24 10.84 -3.81 -3.83
CA GLU A 24 11.72 -2.65 -3.63
C GLU A 24 10.98 -1.46 -3.00
N LEU A 25 9.67 -1.34 -3.24
CA LEU A 25 8.81 -0.26 -2.73
C LEU A 25 8.94 0.01 -1.22
N PRO A 26 9.11 -0.99 -0.33
CA PRO A 26 9.36 -0.76 1.09
C PRO A 26 10.54 0.18 1.41
N ARG A 27 11.58 0.20 0.55
CA ARG A 27 12.72 1.13 0.71
C ARG A 27 12.27 2.58 0.58
N ILE A 28 11.34 2.86 -0.35
CA ILE A 28 10.74 4.17 -0.54
C ILE A 28 9.78 4.50 0.62
N LEU A 29 8.92 3.57 1.03
CA LEU A 29 7.98 3.77 2.13
C LEU A 29 8.68 4.15 3.45
N LYS A 30 9.84 3.55 3.72
CA LYS A 30 10.65 3.87 4.90
C LYS A 30 11.05 5.35 4.95
N ILE A 31 11.39 5.95 3.81
CA ILE A 31 11.75 7.38 3.70
C ILE A 31 10.53 8.27 4.02
N CYS A 32 9.35 7.79 3.62
CA CYS A 32 8.07 8.44 3.89
C CYS A 32 7.56 8.26 5.33
N GLY A 33 8.18 7.38 6.13
CA GLY A 33 7.66 6.97 7.43
C GLY A 33 6.36 6.17 7.34
N LEU A 34 6.11 5.48 6.23
CA LEU A 34 4.94 4.63 6.04
C LEU A 34 5.24 3.17 6.43
N PRO A 35 4.26 2.42 6.98
CA PRO A 35 4.44 1.03 7.36
C PRO A 35 4.79 0.10 6.19
N PHE A 36 5.56 -0.96 6.47
CA PHE A 36 5.98 -1.95 5.47
C PHE A 36 4.80 -2.57 4.70
N TYR A 37 3.76 -3.02 5.40
CA TYR A 37 2.60 -3.69 4.80
C TYR A 37 1.66 -2.76 4.02
N TRP A 38 1.95 -1.46 3.98
CA TRP A 38 1.25 -0.53 3.10
C TRP A 38 1.79 -0.59 1.67
N ARG A 39 2.86 -1.35 1.42
CA ARG A 39 3.45 -1.52 0.08
C ARG A 39 2.42 -1.97 -0.95
N MET A 40 1.52 -2.90 -0.63
CA MET A 40 0.55 -3.36 -1.63
C MET A 40 -0.57 -2.37 -1.92
N PRO A 41 -1.21 -1.73 -0.93
CA PRO A 41 -2.11 -0.61 -1.18
C PRO A 41 -1.46 0.51 -2.01
N VAL A 42 -0.22 0.90 -1.68
CA VAL A 42 0.51 1.93 -2.43
C VAL A 42 0.88 1.45 -3.84
N MET A 43 1.23 0.17 -4.01
CA MET A 43 1.46 -0.44 -5.31
C MET A 43 0.20 -0.35 -6.17
N VAL A 44 -0.95 -0.81 -5.66
CA VAL A 44 -2.24 -0.76 -6.37
C VAL A 44 -2.62 0.67 -6.76
N PHE A 45 -2.31 1.65 -5.91
CA PHE A 45 -2.53 3.06 -6.19
C PHE A 45 -1.62 3.57 -7.31
N CYS A 46 -0.31 3.31 -7.22
CA CYS A 46 0.70 4.01 -8.00
C CYS A 46 1.15 3.25 -9.26
N GLN A 47 0.85 1.95 -9.37
CA GLN A 47 1.37 1.12 -10.45
C GLN A 47 0.82 1.55 -11.81
N SER A 48 1.68 1.51 -12.83
CA SER A 48 1.23 1.59 -14.21
C SER A 48 0.54 0.28 -14.60
N ALA A 49 -0.64 0.38 -15.23
CA ALA A 49 -1.46 -0.78 -15.59
C ALA A 49 -0.74 -1.78 -16.52
N SER A 50 0.28 -1.33 -17.25
CA SER A 50 1.01 -2.13 -18.25
C SER A 50 2.27 -2.83 -17.71
N SER A 51 2.85 -2.37 -16.60
CA SER A 51 4.17 -2.85 -16.15
C SER A 51 4.17 -3.55 -14.81
N GLY A 52 3.17 -3.30 -13.96
CA GLY A 52 3.24 -3.76 -12.56
C GLY A 52 4.43 -3.15 -11.81
N LEU A 53 4.86 -1.95 -12.20
CA LEU A 53 5.92 -1.16 -11.57
C LEU A 53 5.38 0.20 -11.12
N VAL A 54 6.06 0.79 -10.14
CA VAL A 54 5.79 2.17 -9.68
C VAL A 54 6.87 3.09 -10.21
N GLU A 55 6.46 4.10 -10.97
CA GLU A 55 7.35 5.15 -11.49
C GLU A 55 7.57 6.26 -10.47
N ARG A 56 8.79 6.81 -10.42
CA ARG A 56 9.18 7.94 -9.56
C ARG A 56 8.16 9.08 -9.60
N GLN A 57 7.76 9.51 -10.81
CA GLN A 57 6.87 10.66 -10.96
C GLN A 57 5.48 10.38 -10.37
N ARG A 58 4.93 9.19 -10.62
CA ARG A 58 3.64 8.74 -10.06
C ARG A 58 3.68 8.70 -8.53
N PHE A 59 4.75 8.14 -7.96
CA PHE A 59 4.89 8.07 -6.50
C PHE A 59 5.04 9.45 -5.88
N VAL A 60 5.83 10.35 -6.47
CA VAL A 60 6.01 11.72 -5.96
C VAL A 60 4.69 12.49 -6.00
N GLU A 61 3.92 12.35 -7.07
CA GLU A 61 2.58 12.95 -7.17
C GLU A 61 1.63 12.40 -6.11
N PHE A 62 1.55 11.07 -5.98
CA PHE A 62 0.80 10.40 -4.91
C PHE A 62 1.17 10.95 -3.52
N TRP A 63 2.47 11.01 -3.21
CA TRP A 63 2.96 11.47 -1.92
C TRP A 63 2.58 12.93 -1.64
N LYS A 64 2.74 13.80 -2.64
CA LYS A 64 2.35 15.22 -2.54
C LYS A 64 0.85 15.36 -2.32
N GLN A 65 0.02 14.71 -3.14
CA GLN A 65 -1.44 14.79 -3.02
C GLN A 65 -1.92 14.27 -1.67
N MET A 66 -1.44 13.11 -1.22
CA MET A 66 -1.82 12.56 0.08
C MET A 66 -1.49 13.52 1.23
N ASN A 67 -0.33 14.18 1.22
CA ASN A 67 0.04 15.11 2.29
C ASN A 67 -0.72 16.45 2.25
N VAL A 68 -1.37 16.79 1.12
CA VAL A 68 -2.29 17.95 1.05
C VAL A 68 -3.60 17.61 1.76
N TYR A 69 -4.13 16.41 1.58
CA TYR A 69 -5.48 16.04 2.05
C TYR A 69 -5.51 15.28 3.37
N CYS A 70 -4.40 14.66 3.77
CA CYS A 70 -4.37 13.69 4.88
C CYS A 70 -3.25 14.00 5.87
N HIS A 71 -3.64 14.42 7.08
CA HIS A 71 -2.71 14.87 8.12
C HIS A 71 -2.47 13.83 9.22
N GLU A 72 -3.25 12.76 9.25
CA GLU A 72 -3.17 11.69 10.26
C GLU A 72 -3.03 10.30 9.62
N ALA A 73 -2.63 9.31 10.42
CA ALA A 73 -2.44 7.95 9.93
C ALA A 73 -3.72 7.33 9.37
N ALA A 74 -4.88 7.56 10.02
CA ALA A 74 -6.16 7.02 9.59
C ALA A 74 -6.60 7.58 8.23
N SER A 75 -6.61 8.90 8.06
CA SER A 75 -6.96 9.53 6.78
C SER A 75 -6.01 9.13 5.65
N ARG A 76 -4.70 8.99 5.91
CA ARG A 76 -3.75 8.48 4.92
C ARG A 76 -4.05 7.04 4.51
N PHE A 77 -4.39 6.19 5.47
CA PHE A 77 -4.74 4.80 5.21
C PHE A 77 -6.00 4.68 4.34
N VAL A 78 -7.05 5.41 4.69
CA VAL A 78 -8.29 5.48 3.91
C VAL A 78 -8.03 6.01 2.51
N TYR A 79 -7.26 7.09 2.36
CA TYR A 79 -6.92 7.68 1.06
C TYR A 79 -6.17 6.71 0.14
N ILE A 80 -5.21 5.95 0.68
CA ILE A 80 -4.46 4.96 -0.10
C ILE A 80 -5.39 3.83 -0.54
N LEU A 81 -6.16 3.25 0.39
CA LEU A 81 -7.07 2.13 0.10
C LEU A 81 -8.21 2.52 -0.84
N SER A 82 -8.72 3.74 -0.75
CA SER A 82 -9.74 4.28 -1.66
C SER A 82 -9.18 4.69 -3.02
N ARG A 83 -7.90 4.43 -3.29
CA ARG A 83 -7.19 4.78 -4.53
C ARG A 83 -7.27 6.28 -4.85
N GLY A 84 -7.24 7.11 -3.81
CA GLY A 84 -7.19 8.56 -3.93
C GLY A 84 -8.53 9.21 -4.26
N GLN A 85 -9.65 8.47 -4.10
CA GLN A 85 -10.99 9.02 -4.22
C GLN A 85 -11.23 10.05 -3.11
N ARG A 86 -11.00 11.33 -3.44
CA ARG A 86 -10.94 12.44 -2.46
C ARG A 86 -12.21 12.63 -1.65
N PHE A 87 -13.37 12.30 -2.22
CA PHE A 87 -14.66 12.44 -1.56
C PHE A 87 -15.09 11.18 -0.80
N ARG A 88 -14.27 10.12 -0.86
CA ARG A 88 -14.54 8.84 -0.21
C ARG A 88 -13.75 8.77 1.10
N SER A 89 -14.42 9.09 2.19
CA SER A 89 -13.89 9.06 3.56
C SER A 89 -14.05 7.70 4.26
N TYR A 90 -14.30 6.64 3.50
CA TYR A 90 -14.54 5.28 4.00
C TYR A 90 -13.85 4.24 3.12
N ILE A 91 -13.71 3.03 3.65
CA ILE A 91 -13.26 1.84 2.90
C ILE A 91 -14.35 0.79 2.89
N VAL A 92 -14.34 -0.09 1.89
CA VAL A 92 -15.19 -1.28 1.78
C VAL A 92 -14.32 -2.53 1.89
N PRO A 93 -14.90 -3.71 2.21
CA PRO A 93 -14.14 -4.95 2.35
C PRO A 93 -13.17 -5.23 1.19
N GLU A 94 -13.59 -4.96 -0.03
CA GLU A 94 -12.83 -5.21 -1.26
C GLU A 94 -11.54 -4.39 -1.34
N ASP A 95 -11.50 -3.20 -0.72
CA ASP A 95 -10.30 -2.35 -0.73
C ASP A 95 -9.15 -3.00 0.06
N LEU A 96 -9.46 -3.82 1.08
CA LEU A 96 -8.46 -4.48 1.93
C LEU A 96 -7.91 -5.78 1.35
N VAL A 97 -8.59 -6.39 0.37
CA VAL A 97 -8.20 -7.70 -0.19
C VAL A 97 -6.73 -7.73 -0.64
N PRO A 98 -6.22 -6.77 -1.44
CA PRO A 98 -4.82 -6.80 -1.87
C PRO A 98 -3.82 -6.69 -0.73
N MET A 99 -4.16 -5.94 0.32
CA MET A 99 -3.29 -5.77 1.49
C MET A 99 -3.22 -7.04 2.31
N VAL A 100 -4.36 -7.66 2.61
CA VAL A 100 -4.43 -8.86 3.43
C VAL A 100 -3.82 -10.05 2.69
N GLN A 101 -4.04 -10.15 1.37
CA GLN A 101 -3.37 -11.16 0.55
C GLN A 101 -1.84 -11.03 0.62
N ASP A 102 -1.29 -9.81 0.52
CA ASP A 102 0.16 -9.61 0.64
C ASP A 102 0.71 -10.03 2.00
N VAL A 103 -0.06 -9.81 3.08
CA VAL A 103 0.30 -10.26 4.42
C VAL A 103 0.35 -11.79 4.46
N VAL A 104 -0.64 -12.49 3.92
CA VAL A 104 -0.63 -13.96 3.79
C VAL A 104 0.60 -14.44 3.00
N ASP A 105 0.87 -13.78 1.88
CA ASP A 105 1.93 -14.18 0.96
C ASP A 105 3.34 -13.91 1.49
N THR A 106 3.51 -13.03 2.49
CA THR A 106 4.85 -12.53 2.85
C THR A 106 5.17 -12.53 4.34
N HIS A 107 4.17 -12.51 5.23
CA HIS A 107 4.43 -12.52 6.66
C HIS A 107 5.05 -13.87 7.09
N PRO A 108 6.21 -13.89 7.78
CA PRO A 108 6.90 -15.13 8.14
C PRO A 108 6.05 -16.04 9.04
N GLY A 109 5.27 -15.44 9.96
CA GLY A 109 4.31 -16.16 10.80
C GLY A 109 3.13 -16.80 10.05
N LEU A 110 2.94 -16.51 8.76
CA LEU A 110 1.93 -17.12 7.89
C LEU A 110 2.56 -18.01 6.81
N ALA A 111 3.86 -18.34 6.91
CA ALA A 111 4.56 -19.15 5.92
C ALA A 111 3.87 -20.52 5.70
N PHE A 112 3.38 -21.16 6.76
CA PHE A 112 2.62 -22.41 6.69
C PHE A 112 1.34 -22.27 5.83
N LEU A 113 0.71 -21.09 5.86
CA LEU A 113 -0.51 -20.86 5.11
C LEU A 113 -0.21 -20.73 3.62
N LYS A 114 0.99 -20.25 3.23
CA LYS A 114 1.37 -20.09 1.82
C LYS A 114 1.29 -21.40 1.03
N GLU A 115 1.64 -22.51 1.65
CA GLU A 115 1.61 -23.85 1.04
C GLU A 115 0.18 -24.39 0.90
N ALA A 116 -0.78 -23.85 1.65
CA ALA A 116 -2.17 -24.30 1.71
C ALA A 116 -3.11 -23.29 1.02
N THR A 117 -2.94 -23.14 -0.29
CA THR A 117 -3.63 -22.15 -1.14
C THR A 117 -5.15 -22.19 -1.05
N GLU A 118 -5.73 -23.37 -0.82
CA GLU A 118 -7.17 -23.57 -0.63
C GLU A 118 -7.77 -22.81 0.57
N PHE A 119 -6.94 -22.44 1.56
CA PHE A 119 -7.38 -21.68 2.74
C PHE A 119 -7.15 -20.18 2.62
N HIS A 120 -6.43 -19.69 1.60
CA HIS A 120 -6.05 -18.27 1.49
C HIS A 120 -7.29 -17.37 1.43
N SER A 121 -8.19 -17.65 0.50
CA SER A 121 -9.40 -16.83 0.32
C SER A 121 -10.25 -16.78 1.59
N ARG A 122 -10.42 -17.93 2.27
CA ARG A 122 -11.17 -18.00 3.53
C ARG A 122 -10.49 -17.19 4.64
N TYR A 123 -9.16 -17.26 4.73
CA TYR A 123 -8.40 -16.49 5.71
C TYR A 123 -8.53 -14.98 5.44
N VAL A 124 -8.34 -14.55 4.19
CA VAL A 124 -8.48 -13.14 3.78
C VAL A 124 -9.86 -12.60 4.13
N HIS A 125 -10.93 -13.30 3.73
CA HIS A 125 -12.30 -12.89 4.05
C HIS A 125 -12.56 -12.84 5.56
N THR A 126 -12.03 -13.81 6.32
CA THR A 126 -12.20 -13.86 7.78
C THR A 126 -11.51 -12.68 8.46
N VAL A 127 -10.29 -12.33 8.05
CA VAL A 127 -9.56 -11.17 8.59
C VAL A 127 -10.32 -9.88 8.31
N ILE A 128 -10.79 -9.68 7.07
CA ILE A 128 -11.55 -8.49 6.69
C ILE A 128 -12.86 -8.39 7.48
N ALA A 129 -13.60 -9.49 7.58
CA ALA A 129 -14.83 -9.54 8.37
C ALA A 129 -14.58 -9.14 9.84
N ARG A 130 -13.49 -9.64 10.45
CA ARG A 130 -13.12 -9.27 11.83
C ARG A 130 -12.73 -7.80 11.98
N ILE A 131 -12.05 -7.21 10.99
CA ILE A 131 -11.72 -5.78 10.97
C ILE A 131 -13.01 -4.96 10.98
N PHE A 132 -13.94 -5.23 10.06
CA PHE A 132 -15.22 -4.51 9.99
C PHE A 132 -16.08 -4.73 11.23
N TYR A 133 -16.14 -5.95 11.76
CA TYR A 133 -16.84 -6.24 13.01
C TYR A 133 -16.29 -5.43 14.20
N SER A 134 -14.98 -5.19 14.23
CA SER A 134 -14.33 -4.51 15.35
C SER A 134 -14.41 -2.98 15.25
N ILE A 135 -14.25 -2.43 14.03
CA ILE A 135 -14.09 -1.00 13.79
C ILE A 135 -15.40 -0.33 13.33
N ASN A 136 -16.17 -0.98 12.46
CA ASN A 136 -17.40 -0.42 11.89
C ASN A 136 -18.61 -0.78 12.77
N ARG A 137 -18.67 -0.18 13.96
CA ARG A 137 -19.78 -0.34 14.92
C ARG A 137 -20.91 0.65 14.69
#